data_AF-A0A3D2E1W8-F1
#
_entry.id   AF-A0A3D2E1W8-F1
#
_cell.length_a   1.000
_cell.length_b   1.000
_cell.length_c   1.000
_cell.angle_alpha   90.00
_cell.angle_beta   90.00
_cell.angle_gamma   90.00
#
_symmetry.space_group_name_H-M   'P 1'
#
loop_
_entity.id
_entity.type
_entity.pdbx_description
1 polymer ?
#
loop_
_entity_poly.entity_id
_entity_poly.type
_entity_poly.pdbx_seq_one_letter_code
_entity_poly.pdbx_strand_id
1 'polypeptide(L)'
;MLEDLLGERIAKMVGDEKSIAELRVRVDRPLLACGVDGKRKVVSSYGAPYVVTQKDVEDVLARATNMSFYSASDEMKRGYVPCKHYRIGVGGEGV
;
A
#
# COMPACT_ATOMS: atom_id res chain seq x y z
N MET A 1 6.74 -5.92 -9.73
CA MET A 1 5.65 -5.01 -10.17
C MET A 1 4.60 -5.00 -9.07
N LEU A 2 3.70 -4.03 -8.99
CA LEU A 2 2.78 -3.79 -7.86
C LEU A 2 2.17 -5.06 -7.19
N GLU A 3 1.91 -6.12 -7.97
CA GLU A 3 1.51 -7.46 -7.53
C GLU A 3 2.43 -8.09 -6.48
N ASP A 4 3.74 -7.93 -6.58
CA ASP A 4 4.71 -8.48 -5.62
C ASP A 4 4.56 -7.86 -4.23
N LEU A 5 4.04 -6.63 -4.16
CA LEU A 5 3.88 -5.89 -2.92
C LEU A 5 2.45 -6.06 -2.37
N LEU A 6 1.44 -5.76 -3.19
CA LEU A 6 0.04 -5.74 -2.77
C LEU A 6 -0.69 -7.08 -2.95
N GLY A 7 -0.07 -8.03 -3.63
CA GLY A 7 -0.74 -9.25 -4.08
C GLY A 7 -1.57 -9.05 -5.34
N GLU A 8 -1.80 -10.14 -6.06
CA GLU A 8 -2.50 -10.17 -7.36
C GLU A 8 -3.89 -9.51 -7.29
N ARG A 9 -4.63 -9.78 -6.22
CA ARG A 9 -6.00 -9.27 -6.03
C ARG A 9 -6.05 -7.75 -6.05
N ILE A 10 -5.23 -7.10 -5.22
CA ILE A 10 -5.27 -5.64 -5.05
C ILE A 10 -4.67 -4.96 -6.28
N ALA A 11 -3.56 -5.48 -6.79
CA ALA A 11 -2.90 -4.90 -7.97
C ALA A 11 -3.81 -4.88 -9.20
N LYS A 12 -4.58 -5.95 -9.45
CA LYS A 12 -5.58 -5.98 -10.53
C LYS A 12 -6.67 -4.91 -10.38
N MET A 13 -7.08 -4.60 -9.16
CA MET A 13 -8.10 -3.57 -8.91
C MET A 13 -7.56 -2.14 -9.10
N VAL A 14 -6.28 -1.92 -8.76
CA VAL A 14 -5.62 -0.62 -8.93
C VAL A 14 -5.45 -0.27 -10.41
N GLY A 15 -5.09 -1.25 -11.25
CA GLY A 15 -4.89 -1.05 -12.69
C GLY A 15 -3.44 -0.71 -13.03
N ASP A 16 -3.22 0.20 -14.00
CA ASP A 16 -1.88 0.54 -14.48
C ASP A 16 -1.08 1.33 -13.43
N GLU A 17 -0.06 0.68 -12.87
CA GLU A 17 0.88 1.25 -11.90
C GLU A 17 1.52 2.56 -12.38
N LYS A 18 1.79 2.71 -13.69
CA LYS A 18 2.46 3.91 -14.23
C LYS A 18 1.60 5.17 -14.12
N SER A 19 0.29 5.01 -13.99
CA SER A 19 -0.65 6.10 -13.81
C SER A 19 -0.79 6.54 -12.35
N ILE A 20 -0.19 5.81 -11.40
CA ILE A 20 -0.36 6.00 -9.96
C ILE A 20 0.90 6.61 -9.35
N ALA A 21 0.71 7.69 -8.61
CA ALA A 21 1.77 8.34 -7.81
C ALA A 21 1.82 7.80 -6.37
N GLU A 22 0.67 7.49 -5.78
CA GLU A 22 0.57 7.05 -4.37
C GLU A 22 -0.63 6.10 -4.17
N LEU A 23 -0.43 5.05 -3.37
CA LEU A 23 -1.52 4.23 -2.86
C LEU A 23 -1.65 4.40 -1.35
N ARG A 24 -2.86 4.66 -0.86
CA ARG A 24 -3.15 4.77 0.58
C ARG A 24 -3.90 3.54 1.04
N VAL A 25 -3.20 2.71 1.81
CA VAL A 25 -3.69 1.45 2.35
C VAL A 25 -3.95 1.67 3.85
N ARG A 26 -5.21 1.79 4.26
CA ARG A 26 -5.61 2.09 5.65
C ARG A 26 -6.70 1.14 6.10
N VAL A 27 -6.48 0.43 7.20
CA VAL A 27 -7.44 -0.54 7.75
C VAL A 27 -8.81 0.12 7.93
N ASP A 28 -9.86 -0.62 7.55
CA ASP A 28 -11.27 -0.23 7.62
C ASP A 28 -11.63 1.03 6.82
N ARG A 29 -10.78 1.43 5.87
CA ARG A 29 -11.03 2.53 4.95
C ARG A 29 -10.93 2.06 3.49
N PRO A 30 -11.60 2.76 2.57
CA PRO A 30 -11.45 2.47 1.14
C PRO A 30 -9.99 2.64 0.69
N LEU A 31 -9.53 1.71 -0.15
CA LEU A 31 -8.25 1.84 -0.84
C LEU A 31 -8.32 3.05 -1.78
N LEU A 32 -7.34 3.96 -1.65
CA LEU A 32 -7.24 5.15 -2.50
C LEU A 32 -6.01 5.06 -3.39
N ALA A 33 -6.22 5.34 -4.67
CA ALA A 33 -5.18 5.54 -5.65
C ALA A 33 -5.10 7.02 -6.02
N CYS A 34 -3.95 7.63 -5.80
CA CYS A 34 -3.66 9.00 -6.22
C CYS A 34 -2.88 8.93 -7.52
N GLY A 35 -3.48 9.44 -8.60
CA GLY A 35 -2.88 9.45 -9.92
C GLY A 35 -1.73 10.45 -10.04
N VAL A 36 -0.88 10.25 -11.04
CA VAL A 36 0.16 11.23 -11.43
C VAL A 36 -0.42 12.56 -11.91
N ASP A 37 -1.70 12.57 -12.31
CA ASP A 37 -2.49 13.75 -12.67
C ASP A 37 -3.01 14.53 -11.45
N GLY A 38 -2.70 14.07 -10.23
CA GLY A 38 -3.14 14.68 -8.97
C GLY A 38 -4.56 14.29 -8.54
N LYS A 39 -5.29 13.50 -9.34
CA LYS A 39 -6.65 13.06 -8.99
C LYS A 39 -6.61 11.88 -8.04
N ARG A 40 -7.61 11.82 -7.16
CA ARG A 40 -7.81 10.69 -6.23
C ARG A 40 -8.96 9.83 -6.73
N LYS A 41 -8.74 8.52 -6.74
CA LYS A 41 -9.71 7.51 -7.12
C LYS A 41 -9.89 6.54 -5.96
N VAL A 42 -11.15 6.27 -5.60
CA VAL A 42 -11.48 5.13 -4.74
C VAL A 42 -11.36 3.87 -5.59
N VAL A 43 -10.50 2.95 -5.17
CA VAL A 43 -10.37 1.65 -5.84
C VAL A 43 -11.60 0.83 -5.51
N SER A 44 -12.26 0.32 -6.55
CA SER A 44 -13.49 -0.43 -6.44
C SER A 44 -13.31 -1.87 -6.93
N SER A 45 -13.97 -2.80 -6.27
CA SER A 45 -14.09 -4.19 -6.67
C SER A 45 -15.56 -4.53 -6.84
N TYR A 46 -15.94 -5.11 -7.99
CA TYR A 46 -17.34 -5.50 -8.27
C TYR A 46 -18.38 -4.39 -8.04
N GLY A 47 -18.05 -3.14 -8.37
CA GLY A 47 -18.95 -1.99 -8.23
C GLY A 47 -19.03 -1.39 -6.82
N ALA A 48 -18.31 -1.93 -5.84
CA ALA A 48 -18.23 -1.38 -4.49
C ALA A 48 -16.80 -0.92 -4.15
N PRO A 49 -16.62 0.11 -3.28
CA PRO A 49 -15.31 0.47 -2.74
C PRO A 49 -14.62 -0.74 -2.10
N TYR A 50 -13.35 -0.98 -2.46
CA TYR A 50 -12.55 -1.99 -1.79
C TYR A 50 -12.12 -1.48 -0.41
N VAL A 51 -12.65 -2.10 0.64
CA VAL A 51 -12.27 -1.80 2.03
C VAL A 51 -11.02 -2.60 2.37
N VAL A 52 -9.97 -1.89 2.76
CA VAL A 52 -8.69 -2.49 3.15
C VAL A 52 -8.85 -3.19 4.49
N THR A 53 -8.40 -4.44 4.55
CA THR A 53 -8.42 -5.25 5.78
C THR A 53 -7.08 -5.16 6.51
N GLN A 54 -7.07 -5.51 7.80
CA GLN A 54 -5.83 -5.64 8.57
C GLN A 54 -4.84 -6.62 7.91
N LYS A 55 -5.35 -7.75 7.42
CA LYS A 55 -4.55 -8.75 6.69
C LYS A 55 -3.89 -8.18 5.44
N ASP A 56 -4.58 -7.32 4.69
CA ASP A 56 -3.97 -6.68 3.51
C ASP A 56 -2.74 -5.84 3.89
N VAL A 57 -2.81 -5.10 5.00
CA VAL A 57 -1.69 -4.29 5.51
C VAL A 57 -0.55 -5.18 5.99
N GLU A 58 -0.86 -6.23 6.78
CA GLU A 58 0.12 -7.18 7.27
C GLU A 58 0.85 -7.89 6.13
N ASP A 59 0.13 -8.35 5.11
CA ASP A 59 0.68 -8.98 3.92
C ASP A 59 1.62 -8.02 3.16
N VAL A 60 1.22 -6.75 3.00
CA VAL A 60 2.05 -5.73 2.35
C VAL A 60 3.33 -5.47 3.12
N LEU A 61 3.24 -5.32 4.44
CA LEU A 61 4.41 -5.10 5.30
C LEU A 61 5.33 -6.32 5.29
N ALA A 62 4.78 -7.54 5.40
CA ALA A 62 5.56 -8.77 5.37
C ALA A 62 6.32 -8.92 4.04
N ARG A 63 5.70 -8.60 2.90
CA ARG A 63 6.38 -8.61 1.60
C ARG A 63 7.41 -7.49 1.48
N ALA A 64 7.09 -6.30 1.99
CA ALA A 64 7.98 -5.14 1.95
C ALA A 64 9.27 -5.36 2.74
N THR A 65 9.18 -5.95 3.93
CA THR A 65 10.33 -6.18 4.81
C THR A 65 11.00 -7.53 4.57
N ASN A 66 10.60 -8.27 3.54
CA ASN A 66 11.04 -9.65 3.27
C ASN A 66 10.90 -10.56 4.51
N MET A 67 9.81 -10.38 5.25
CA MET A 67 9.48 -11.09 6.50
C MET A 67 10.48 -10.86 7.65
N SER A 68 11.37 -9.87 7.55
CA SER A 68 12.29 -9.46 8.62
C SER A 68 11.67 -8.34 9.46
N PHE A 69 11.37 -8.63 10.74
CA PHE A 69 10.84 -7.67 11.70
C PHE A 69 11.88 -6.61 12.14
N TYR A 70 13.17 -6.94 12.04
CA TYR A 70 14.27 -6.06 12.49
C TYR A 70 14.54 -4.88 11.56
N SER A 71 14.26 -5.02 10.27
CA SER A 71 14.40 -3.96 9.28
C SER A 71 13.46 -2.78 9.56
N ALA A 72 12.28 -3.06 10.15
CA ALA A 72 11.28 -2.06 10.44
C ALA A 72 11.76 -0.99 11.43
N SER A 73 12.61 -1.34 12.41
CA SER A 73 13.06 -0.39 13.45
C SER A 73 14.06 0.65 12.93
N ASP A 74 14.97 0.26 12.03
CA ASP A 74 15.92 1.19 11.42
C ASP A 74 15.32 1.95 10.22
N GLU A 75 14.36 1.36 9.51
CA GLU A 75 13.61 2.02 8.43
C GLU A 75 12.65 3.10 8.98
N MET A 76 12.07 2.88 10.17
CA MET A 76 11.27 3.90 10.86
C MET A 76 12.07 5.17 11.17
N LYS A 77 13.40 5.09 11.39
CA LYS A 77 14.25 6.30 11.57
C LYS A 77 14.30 7.17 10.31
N ARG A 78 14.05 6.60 9.13
CA ARG A 78 13.98 7.33 7.85
C ARG A 78 12.56 7.81 7.50
N GLY A 79 11.56 7.36 8.25
CA GLY A 79 10.15 7.67 8.02
C GLY A 79 9.49 6.86 6.88
N TYR A 80 10.20 5.93 6.25
CA TYR A 80 9.66 5.04 5.22
C TYR A 80 10.44 3.72 5.10
N VAL A 81 9.74 2.66 4.67
CA VAL A 81 10.30 1.35 4.31
C VAL A 81 10.57 1.34 2.79
N PRO A 82 11.84 1.22 2.35
CA PRO A 82 12.15 1.04 0.93
C PRO A 82 11.80 -0.39 0.49
N CYS A 83 10.99 -0.54 -0.56
CA CYS A 83 10.71 -1.83 -1.17
C CYS A 83 10.87 -1.71 -2.69
N LYS A 84 11.92 -2.31 -3.26
CA LYS A 84 12.28 -2.16 -4.69
C LYS A 84 12.38 -0.66 -5.05
N HIS A 85 11.54 -0.18 -5.97
CA HIS A 85 11.45 1.23 -6.37
C HIS A 85 10.34 2.00 -5.62
N TYR A 86 9.62 1.36 -4.69
CA TYR A 86 8.60 2.00 -3.86
C TYR A 86 9.18 2.51 -2.55
N ARG A 87 8.54 3.56 -2.03
CA ARG A 87 8.72 4.05 -0.66
C ARG A 87 7.41 3.89 0.08
N ILE A 88 7.42 3.11 1.16
CA ILE A 88 6.22 2.81 1.94
C ILE A 88 6.28 3.63 3.22
N GLY A 89 5.45 4.66 3.31
CA GLY A 89 5.23 5.37 4.57
C GLY A 89 4.33 4.54 5.47
N VAL A 90 4.77 4.28 6.70
CA VAL A 90 3.95 3.61 7.72
C VAL A 90 3.57 4.66 8.75
N GLY A 91 2.27 4.82 8.96
CA GLY A 91 1.71 5.67 9.99
C GLY A 91 0.79 4.87 10.89
N GLY A 92 0.72 5.22 12.16
CA GLY A 92 -0.20 4.65 13.13
C GLY A 92 -1.01 5.74 13.83
N GLU A 93 -1.89 5.33 14.72
CA GLU A 93 -2.50 6.26 15.68
C GLU A 93 -1.42 6.72 16.66
N GLY A 94 -1.20 8.03 16.72
CA GLY A 94 -0.42 8.64 17.81
C GLY A 94 -1.34 8.78 19.01
N VAL A 95 -1.25 7.83 19.94
CA VAL A 95 -1.77 8.01 21.30
C VAL A 95 -0.78 8.81 22.14
#